data_AF-A0A432XBU0-F1
#
_entry.id   AF-A0A432XBU0-F1
#
_cell.length_a   1.000
_cell.length_b   1.000
_cell.length_c   1.000
_cell.angle_alpha   90.00
_cell.angle_beta   90.00
_cell.angle_gamma   90.00
#
_symmetry.space_group_name_H-M   'P 1'
#
loop_
_entity.id
_entity.type
_entity.pdbx_description
1 polymer ?
#
loop_
_entity_poly.entity_id
_entity_poly.type
_entity_poly.pdbx_seq_one_letter_code
_entity_poly.pdbx_strand_id
1 'polypeptide(L)'
;MSKNALAKKAGVPQSQVSNWSRGIGKRFTENAKKVVETMDELSQGQYQKPIPEEIESAVRVAWNGDPKRAKLICDVLNTLERYKDCA
;
A
#
# COMPACT_ATOMS: atom_id res chain seq x y z
N MET A 1 8.92 -2.87 -11.92
CA MET A 1 9.92 -3.73 -11.22
C MET A 1 9.35 -5.13 -11.05
N SER A 2 10.16 -6.20 -11.13
CA SER A 2 9.68 -7.58 -10.92
C SER A 2 9.59 -7.93 -9.42
N LYS A 3 8.72 -8.89 -9.05
CA LYS A 3 8.61 -9.39 -7.66
C LYS A 3 9.94 -9.90 -7.10
N ASN A 4 10.75 -10.50 -7.96
CA ASN A 4 12.11 -10.96 -7.63
C ASN A 4 13.07 -9.81 -7.35
N ALA A 5 13.03 -8.76 -8.17
CA ALA A 5 13.86 -7.58 -7.96
C ALA A 5 13.49 -6.86 -6.66
N LEU A 6 12.19 -6.73 -6.37
CA LEU A 6 11.70 -6.15 -5.12
C LEU A 6 12.11 -6.99 -3.91
N ALA A 7 11.93 -8.31 -3.98
CA ALA A 7 12.32 -9.25 -2.92
C ALA A 7 13.82 -9.15 -2.58
N LYS A 8 14.68 -9.08 -3.60
CA LYS A 8 16.12 -8.92 -3.43
C LYS A 8 16.48 -7.58 -2.79
N LYS A 9 15.86 -6.49 -3.25
CA LYS A 9 16.12 -5.15 -2.67
C LYS A 9 15.66 -5.04 -1.22
N ALA A 10 14.48 -5.57 -0.91
CA ALA A 10 13.89 -5.54 0.43
C ALA A 10 14.48 -6.60 1.39
N GLY A 11 15.39 -7.47 0.92
CA GLY A 11 16.01 -8.51 1.73
C GLY A 11 15.02 -9.56 2.26
N VAL A 12 13.98 -9.88 1.48
CA VAL A 12 12.90 -10.80 1.88
C VAL A 12 12.64 -11.89 0.84
N PRO A 13 12.08 -13.05 1.24
CA PRO A 13 11.74 -14.11 0.30
C PRO A 13 10.68 -13.68 -0.72
N GLN A 14 10.89 -13.99 -2.01
CA GLN A 14 9.94 -13.69 -3.08
C GLN A 14 8.55 -14.31 -2.84
N SER A 15 8.50 -15.48 -2.19
CA SER A 15 7.23 -16.13 -1.82
C SER A 15 6.39 -15.25 -0.89
N GLN A 16 7.02 -14.50 0.02
CA GLN A 16 6.33 -13.58 0.92
C GLN A 16 5.78 -12.36 0.17
N VAL A 17 6.57 -11.77 -0.75
CA VAL A 17 6.11 -10.71 -1.65
C VAL A 17 4.92 -11.20 -2.51
N SER A 18 4.96 -12.45 -2.96
CA SER A 18 3.88 -13.04 -3.76
C SER A 18 2.61 -13.27 -2.95
N ASN A 19 2.72 -13.76 -1.72
CA ASN A 19 1.59 -13.94 -0.81
C ASN A 19 0.91 -12.61 -0.48
N TRP A 20 1.71 -11.56 -0.32
CA TRP A 20 1.24 -10.20 -0.12
C TRP A 20 0.49 -9.64 -1.32
N SER A 21 1.05 -9.78 -2.53
CA SER A 21 0.39 -9.36 -3.77
C SER A 21 -0.95 -10.06 -4.03
N ARG A 22 -1.24 -11.17 -3.35
CA ARG A 22 -2.49 -11.94 -3.45
C ARG A 22 -3.46 -11.65 -2.30
N GLY A 23 -3.14 -10.71 -1.40
CA GLY A 23 -3.98 -10.40 -0.23
C GLY A 23 -3.98 -11.49 0.85
N ILE A 24 -3.04 -12.44 0.82
CA ILE A 24 -2.97 -13.58 1.77
C ILE A 24 -2.21 -13.19 3.06
N GLY A 25 -1.71 -11.96 3.15
CA GLY A 25 -1.09 -11.41 4.36
C GLY A 25 -2.12 -11.03 5.41
N LYS A 26 -2.48 -11.95 6.32
CA LYS A 26 -3.40 -11.69 7.43
C LYS A 26 -2.84 -10.69 8.48
N ARG A 27 -1.54 -10.41 8.47
CA ARG A 27 -0.86 -9.52 9.43
C ARG A 27 0.25 -8.72 8.75
N PHE A 28 0.40 -7.46 9.16
CA PHE A 28 1.52 -6.61 8.81
C PHE A 28 2.75 -7.07 9.62
N THR A 29 3.67 -7.79 8.99
CA THR A 29 4.87 -8.34 9.63
C THR A 29 6.10 -7.44 9.41
N GLU A 30 7.22 -7.74 10.07
CA GLU A 30 8.48 -7.00 9.86
C GLU A 30 8.98 -7.07 8.40
N ASN A 31 8.87 -8.24 7.77
CA ASN A 31 9.27 -8.42 6.37
C ASN A 31 8.41 -7.61 5.40
N ALA A 32 7.17 -7.44 5.79
CA ALA A 32 6.18 -6.64 5.10
C ALA A 32 6.46 -5.14 5.18
N LYS A 33 6.81 -4.68 6.39
CA LYS A 33 7.32 -3.32 6.62
C LYS A 33 8.55 -3.03 5.74
N LYS A 34 9.53 -3.94 5.69
CA LYS A 34 10.72 -3.81 4.83
C LYS A 34 10.38 -3.65 3.35
N VAL A 35 9.38 -4.40 2.86
CA VAL A 35 8.93 -4.28 1.47
C VAL A 35 8.34 -2.89 1.20
N VAL A 36 7.48 -2.41 2.09
CA VAL A 36 6.87 -1.07 1.98
C VAL A 36 7.93 0.02 2.01
N GLU A 37 8.84 -0.01 3.00
CA GLU A 37 9.95 0.94 3.12
C GLU A 37 10.83 0.95 1.85
N THR A 38 11.14 -0.23 1.31
CA THR A 38 11.90 -0.34 0.06
C THR A 38 11.12 0.24 -1.13
N MET A 39 9.79 0.08 -1.18
CA MET A 39 8.97 0.68 -2.24
C MET A 39 8.93 2.20 -2.12
N ASP A 40 8.84 2.73 -0.90
CA ASP A 40 8.88 4.16 -0.62
C ASP A 40 10.23 4.77 -1.02
N GLU A 41 11.34 4.15 -0.64
CA GLU A 41 12.70 4.54 -1.05
C GLU A 41 12.83 4.57 -2.58
N LEU A 42 12.32 3.54 -3.27
CA LEU A 42 12.38 3.44 -4.73
C LEU A 42 11.44 4.41 -5.44
N SER A 43 10.38 4.86 -4.77
CA SER A 43 9.50 5.90 -5.29
C SER A 43 10.11 7.30 -5.26
N GLN A 44 11.30 7.46 -4.64
CA GLN A 44 12.03 8.73 -4.53
C GLN A 44 11.15 9.92 -4.11
N GLY A 45 10.15 9.68 -3.26
CA GLY A 45 9.26 10.74 -2.82
C GLY A 45 8.27 11.25 -3.86
N GLN A 46 7.94 10.48 -4.91
CA GLN A 46 6.79 10.80 -5.78
C GLN A 46 5.47 10.89 -5.00
N TYR A 47 5.40 10.24 -3.82
CA TYR A 47 4.34 10.37 -2.83
C TYR A 47 4.77 11.21 -1.62
N GLN A 48 5.55 12.28 -1.83
CA GLN A 48 5.98 13.20 -0.75
C GLN A 48 4.86 14.05 -0.16
N LYS A 49 3.68 14.09 -0.77
CA LYS A 49 2.56 14.78 -0.13
C LYS A 49 2.08 13.91 1.05
N PRO A 50 2.22 14.39 2.29
CA PRO A 50 1.62 13.70 3.42
C PRO A 50 0.13 13.53 3.12
N ILE A 51 -0.40 12.35 3.43
CA ILE A 51 -1.83 12.12 3.38
C ILE A 51 -2.45 13.16 4.32
N PRO A 52 -3.39 14.01 3.86
CA PRO A 52 -4.09 14.95 4.73
C PRO A 52 -4.65 14.23 5.96
N GLU A 53 -4.49 14.82 7.14
CA GLU A 53 -4.88 14.18 8.41
C GLU A 53 -6.36 13.76 8.41
N GLU A 54 -7.21 14.51 7.71
CA GLU A 54 -8.64 14.21 7.56
C GLU A 54 -8.86 12.91 6.78
N ILE A 55 -8.05 12.67 5.74
CA ILE A 55 -8.11 11.44 4.94
C ILE A 55 -7.55 10.27 5.77
N GLU A 56 -6.42 10.46 6.46
CA GLU A 56 -5.86 9.42 7.32
C GLU A 56 -6.84 9.03 8.44
N SER A 57 -7.45 10.03 9.09
CA SER A 57 -8.45 9.84 10.15
C SER A 57 -9.71 9.14 9.61
N ALA A 58 -10.24 9.58 8.47
CA ALA A 58 -11.40 8.95 7.83
C ALA A 58 -11.10 7.48 7.46
N VAL A 59 -9.92 7.20 6.92
CA VAL A 59 -9.48 5.83 6.60
C VAL A 59 -9.33 4.98 7.85
N ARG A 60 -8.72 5.50 8.92
CA ARG A 60 -8.58 4.78 10.21
C ARG A 60 -9.93 4.44 10.83
N VAL A 61 -10.86 5.40 10.85
CA VAL A 61 -12.22 5.22 11.38
C VAL A 61 -13.03 4.25 10.51
N ALA A 62 -12.95 4.40 9.18
CA ALA A 62 -13.68 3.55 8.25
C ALA A 62 -13.13 2.12 8.21
N TRP A 63 -11.81 1.94 8.35
CA TRP A 63 -11.16 0.64 8.32
C TRP A 63 -11.72 -0.28 9.40
N ASN A 64 -11.68 0.11 10.68
CA ASN A 64 -12.13 -0.63 11.88
C ASN A 64 -12.04 -2.19 11.81
N GLY A 65 -11.10 -2.74 11.02
CA GLY A 65 -11.00 -4.17 10.71
C GLY A 65 -12.05 -4.78 9.76
N ASP A 66 -12.95 -4.02 9.14
CA ASP A 66 -14.00 -4.52 8.23
C ASP A 66 -13.53 -4.59 6.75
N PRO A 67 -13.40 -5.79 6.16
CA PRO A 67 -12.95 -5.98 4.78
C PRO A 67 -13.85 -5.33 3.71
N LYS A 68 -15.15 -5.11 3.99
CA LYS A 68 -16.05 -4.44 3.04
C LYS A 68 -15.78 -2.94 2.98
N ARG A 69 -15.43 -2.34 4.11
CA ARG A 69 -15.08 -0.92 4.21
C ARG A 69 -13.69 -0.64 3.64
N ALA A 70 -12.76 -1.58 3.81
CA ALA A 70 -11.46 -1.60 3.12
C ALA A 70 -11.61 -1.42 1.60
N LYS A 71 -12.51 -2.21 0.99
CA LYS A 71 -12.78 -2.14 -0.45
C LYS A 71 -13.34 -0.77 -0.86
N LEU A 72 -14.29 -0.23 -0.09
CA LEU A 72 -14.87 1.09 -0.34
C LEU A 72 -13.80 2.20 -0.32
N ILE A 73 -12.87 2.15 0.64
CA ILE A 73 -11.75 3.09 0.72
C ILE A 73 -10.87 3.00 -0.53
N CYS A 74 -10.50 1.78 -0.96
CA CYS A 74 -9.71 1.59 -2.18
C CYS A 74 -10.45 2.09 -3.44
N ASP A 75 -11.77 1.87 -3.54
CA ASP A 75 -12.58 2.32 -4.67
C ASP A 75 -12.66 3.86 -4.73
N VAL A 76 -12.79 4.53 -3.58
CA VAL A 76 -12.75 6.00 -3.47
C VAL A 76 -11.37 6.55 -3.87
N LEU A 77 -10.28 5.98 -3.36
CA LEU A 77 -8.92 6.40 -3.69
C LEU A 77 -8.62 6.24 -5.19
N ASN A 78 -9.00 5.11 -5.79
CA ASN A 78 -8.86 4.87 -7.24
C ASN A 78 -9.66 5.88 -8.08
N THR A 79 -10.83 6.30 -7.60
CA THR A 79 -11.66 7.29 -8.29
C THR A 79 -11.02 8.68 -8.24
N LEU A 80 -10.44 9.05 -7.10
CA LEU A 80 -9.74 10.33 -6.91
C LEU A 80 -8.45 10.43 -7.72
N GLU A 81 -7.68 9.33 -7.85
CA GLU A 81 -6.50 9.31 -8.72
C GLU A 81 -6.87 9.54 -10.19
N ARG A 82 -7.92 8.87 -10.69
CA ARG A 82 -8.40 9.09 -12.07
C ARG A 82 -8.86 10.51 -12.34
N TYR A 83 -9.38 11.20 -11.32
CA TYR A 83 -9.82 12.59 -11.45
C TYR A 83 -8.65 13.57 -11.59
N LYS A 84 -7.47 13.24 -11.05
CA LYS A 84 -6.25 14.06 -11.22
C LYS A 84 -5.71 14.06 -12.65
N ASP A 85 -5.97 13.02 -13.42
CA ASP A 85 -5.52 12.92 -14.82
C ASP A 85 -6.48 13.62 -15.80
N CYS A 86 -7.63 14.11 -15.33
CA CYS A 86 -8.68 14.75 -16.13
C CYS A 86 -8.80 16.28 -15.91
N ALA A 87 -8.05 16.86 -14.97
CA ALA A 87 -8.08 18.27 -14.60
C ALA A 87 -6.73 18.94 -14.90
#